data_AF-A0A0P0Z4T5-F1
#
_entry.id   AF-A0A0P0Z4T5-F1
#
_cell.length_a   1.000
_cell.length_b   1.000
_cell.length_c   1.000
_cell.angle_alpha   90.00
_cell.angle_beta   90.00
_cell.angle_gamma   90.00
#
_symmetry.space_group_name_H-M   'P 1'
#
loop_
_entity.id
_entity.type
_entity.pdbx_description
1 polymer ?
#
loop_
_entity_poly.entity_id
_entity_poly.type
_entity_poly.pdbx_seq_one_letter_code
_entity_poly.pdbx_strand_id
1 'polypeptide(L)'
;MKTTLLAATVLAFGAGGAFAQEAQTAPQKTPTCAEALPQIESLIGQADQAGLKTETAEDHVETARAAQTSKDEEGCIRALVMAQNDVLTQAQEATPAPETKQQ
;
A
#
# COMPACT_ATOMS: atom_id res chain seq x y z
N MET A 1 -17.12 39.91 -36.56
CA MET A 1 -18.59 39.66 -36.47
C MET A 1 -18.74 38.18 -36.13
N LYS A 2 -19.19 37.86 -34.90
CA LYS A 2 -20.58 37.40 -34.61
C LYS A 2 -20.69 35.90 -34.96
N THR A 3 -20.92 34.90 -34.08
CA THR A 3 -21.60 34.82 -32.77
C THR A 3 -21.46 33.38 -32.23
N THR A 4 -21.18 33.24 -30.93
CA THR A 4 -21.87 32.39 -29.92
C THR A 4 -22.22 30.91 -30.20
N LEU A 5 -21.78 30.01 -29.32
CA LEU A 5 -22.64 29.43 -28.25
C LEU A 5 -21.87 28.47 -27.32
N LEU A 6 -21.99 28.73 -26.02
CA LEU A 6 -21.72 27.81 -24.92
C LEU A 6 -22.70 26.64 -24.93
N ALA A 7 -22.23 25.44 -24.59
CA ALA A 7 -23.07 24.39 -24.02
C ALA A 7 -22.32 23.75 -22.85
N ALA A 8 -22.53 24.33 -21.65
CA ALA A 8 -22.24 23.68 -20.39
C ALA A 8 -23.27 22.57 -20.19
N THR A 9 -22.86 21.31 -20.34
CA THR A 9 -23.64 20.15 -19.88
C THR A 9 -23.36 19.94 -18.39
N VAL A 10 -24.04 20.74 -17.58
CA VAL A 10 -24.31 20.39 -16.18
C VAL A 10 -25.27 19.20 -16.22
N LEU A 11 -24.75 17.97 -16.10
CA LEU A 11 -25.57 16.81 -15.84
C LEU A 11 -25.91 16.78 -14.35
N ALA A 12 -27.04 17.43 -14.09
CA ALA A 12 -28.00 17.21 -13.02
C ALA A 12 -27.58 16.19 -11.94
N PHE A 13 -27.35 16.72 -10.76
CA PHE A 13 -27.65 16.07 -9.48
C PHE A 13 -29.11 15.57 -9.52
N GLY A 14 -29.29 14.31 -9.91
CA GLY A 14 -30.54 13.56 -9.78
C GLY A 14 -30.41 12.64 -8.57
N ALA A 15 -30.96 13.07 -7.43
CA ALA A 15 -31.16 12.20 -6.29
C ALA A 15 -32.09 11.04 -6.69
N GLY A 16 -31.64 9.80 -6.46
CA GLY A 16 -32.45 8.59 -6.65
C GLY A 16 -31.84 7.59 -7.62
N GLY A 17 -30.71 7.00 -7.27
CA GLY A 17 -30.14 5.86 -7.97
C GLY A 17 -29.20 5.13 -7.03
N ALA A 18 -29.54 3.89 -6.68
CA ALA A 18 -28.66 3.00 -5.95
C ALA A 18 -27.33 2.89 -6.72
N PHE A 19 -26.22 3.06 -6.00
CA PHE A 19 -24.86 2.92 -6.49
C PHE A 19 -24.60 1.48 -6.95
N ALA A 20 -25.08 1.13 -8.14
CA ALA A 20 -24.53 0.04 -8.93
C ALA A 20 -23.47 0.65 -9.86
N GLN A 21 -22.43 1.21 -9.26
CA GLN A 21 -21.16 1.37 -9.96
C GLN A 21 -20.60 -0.04 -10.13
N GLU A 22 -21.03 -0.72 -11.18
CA GLU A 22 -20.28 -1.81 -11.79
C GLU A 22 -19.02 -1.17 -12.40
N ALA A 23 -18.16 -0.64 -11.54
CA ALA A 23 -16.78 -0.42 -11.84
C ALA A 23 -16.24 -1.81 -12.18
N GLN A 24 -16.10 -2.04 -13.48
CA GLN A 24 -15.24 -3.07 -14.03
C GLN A 24 -13.85 -2.79 -13.47
N THR A 25 -13.63 -3.26 -12.26
CA THR A 25 -12.36 -3.25 -11.59
C THR A 25 -11.59 -4.31 -12.36
N ALA A 26 -10.82 -3.88 -13.36
CA ALA A 26 -9.85 -4.75 -14.01
C ALA A 26 -9.13 -5.52 -12.88
N PRO A 27 -8.93 -6.85 -13.01
CA PRO A 27 -8.35 -7.64 -11.94
C PRO A 27 -7.02 -6.98 -11.54
N GLN A 28 -6.98 -6.41 -10.33
CA GLN A 28 -5.75 -5.90 -9.76
C GLN A 28 -4.89 -7.13 -9.54
N LYS A 29 -3.92 -7.33 -10.44
CA LYS A 29 -3.05 -8.49 -10.41
C LYS A 29 -2.24 -8.40 -9.12
N THR A 30 -2.56 -9.26 -8.15
CA THR A 30 -1.76 -9.39 -6.94
C THR A 30 -0.34 -9.74 -7.37
N PRO A 31 0.69 -8.98 -6.93
CA PRO A 31 2.06 -9.28 -7.29
C PRO A 31 2.44 -10.67 -6.75
N THR A 32 3.26 -11.38 -7.51
CA THR A 32 3.86 -12.64 -7.06
C THR A 32 4.87 -12.38 -5.95
N CYS A 33 5.19 -13.42 -5.19
CA CYS A 33 6.23 -13.36 -4.15
C CYS A 33 7.56 -12.82 -4.73
N ALA A 34 7.93 -13.28 -5.92
CA ALA A 34 9.15 -12.87 -6.60
C ALA A 34 9.16 -11.39 -7.01
N GLU A 35 8.00 -10.83 -7.36
CA GLU A 35 7.87 -9.41 -7.71
C GLU A 35 7.86 -8.53 -6.45
N ALA A 36 7.28 -9.00 -5.35
CA ALA A 36 7.13 -8.24 -4.11
C ALA A 36 8.39 -8.25 -3.22
N LEU A 37 9.14 -9.35 -3.20
CA LEU A 37 10.31 -9.52 -2.33
C LEU A 37 11.36 -8.39 -2.45
N PRO A 38 11.85 -8.00 -3.66
CA PRO A 38 12.81 -6.90 -3.77
C PRO A 38 12.22 -5.53 -3.38
N GLN A 39 10.89 -5.35 -3.48
CA GLN A 39 10.24 -4.11 -3.06
C GLN A 39 10.22 -3.98 -1.54
N ILE A 40 9.97 -5.08 -0.83
CA ILE A 40 9.97 -5.12 0.63
C ILE A 40 11.39 -4.96 1.19
N GLU A 41 12.40 -5.60 0.58
CA GLU A 41 13.81 -5.40 0.95
C GLU A 41 14.22 -3.93 0.86
N SER A 42 13.82 -3.24 -0.23
CA SER A 42 14.09 -1.82 -0.41
C SER A 42 13.40 -0.95 0.64
N LEU A 43 12.17 -1.30 1.01
CA LEU A 43 11.41 -0.60 2.06
C LEU A 43 12.08 -0.77 3.43
N ILE A 44 12.54 -1.98 3.77
CA ILE A 44 13.30 -2.26 4.98
C ILE A 44 14.62 -1.49 5.00
N GLY A 45 15.38 -1.51 3.90
CA GLY A 45 16.64 -0.77 3.82
C GLY A 45 16.46 0.75 3.97
N GLN A 46 15.33 1.31 3.52
CA GLN A 46 14.99 2.72 3.78
C GLN A 46 14.62 2.97 5.24
N ALA A 47 13.92 2.03 5.88
CA ALA A 47 13.55 2.11 7.29
C ALA A 47 14.78 2.05 8.21
N ASP A 48 15.73 1.15 7.93
CA ASP A 48 17.01 1.05 8.64
C ASP A 48 17.82 2.35 8.50
N GLN A 49 17.92 2.90 7.28
CA GLN A 49 18.55 4.20 7.04
C GLN A 49 17.88 5.36 7.77
N ALA A 50 16.57 5.25 8.05
CA ALA A 50 15.82 6.21 8.84
C ALA A 50 16.00 6.01 10.37
N GLY A 51 16.79 5.02 10.78
CA GLY A 51 17.05 4.67 12.18
C GLY A 51 15.91 3.89 12.84
N LEU A 52 15.02 3.28 12.06
CA LEU A 52 13.98 2.39 12.55
C LEU A 52 14.58 1.01 12.86
N LYS A 53 14.00 0.30 13.82
CA LYS A 53 14.40 -1.07 14.14
C LYS A 53 13.78 -2.02 13.11
N THR A 54 14.60 -2.64 12.27
CA THR A 54 14.13 -3.51 11.17
C THR A 54 14.41 -4.99 11.35
N GLU A 55 15.04 -5.40 12.46
CA GLU A 55 15.47 -6.78 12.71
C GLU A 55 14.33 -7.81 12.50
N THR A 56 13.15 -7.56 13.07
CA THR A 56 11.98 -8.45 12.90
C THR A 56 11.47 -8.47 11.46
N ALA A 57 11.48 -7.33 10.77
CA ALA A 57 11.09 -7.25 9.37
C ALA A 57 12.06 -8.02 8.45
N GLU A 58 13.35 -8.03 8.76
CA GLU A 58 14.38 -8.80 8.06
C GLU A 58 14.18 -10.31 8.24
N ASP A 59 13.88 -10.77 9.46
CA ASP A 59 13.54 -12.18 9.74
C ASP A 59 12.33 -12.66 8.92
N HIS A 60 11.33 -11.78 8.74
CA HIS A 60 10.18 -12.07 7.89
C HIS A 60 10.56 -12.15 6.41
N VAL A 61 11.53 -11.36 5.92
CA VAL A 61 12.05 -11.49 4.55
C VAL A 61 12.82 -12.80 4.37
N GLU A 62 13.62 -13.23 5.35
CA GLU A 62 14.26 -14.55 5.30
C GLU A 62 13.23 -15.68 5.23
N THR A 63 12.17 -15.59 6.04
CA THR A 63 11.04 -16.53 6.00
C THR A 63 10.39 -16.54 4.61
N ALA A 64 10.22 -15.37 3.99
CA ALA A 64 9.67 -15.25 2.64
C ALA A 64 10.57 -15.92 1.59
N ARG A 65 11.90 -15.77 1.67
CA ARG A 65 12.85 -16.46 0.77
C ARG A 65 12.80 -17.98 0.93
N ALA A 66 12.69 -18.47 2.16
CA ALA A 66 12.58 -19.89 2.45
C ALA A 66 11.29 -20.47 1.84
N ALA A 67 10.17 -19.75 1.99
CA ALA A 67 8.89 -20.10 1.37
C ALA A 67 8.96 -20.06 -0.17
N GLN A 68 9.59 -19.04 -0.76
CA GLN A 68 9.82 -18.94 -2.20
C GLN A 68 10.62 -20.14 -2.72
N THR A 69 11.69 -20.54 -2.02
CA THR A 69 12.51 -21.71 -2.37
C THR A 69 11.70 -23.00 -2.33
N SER A 70 10.76 -23.08 -1.39
CA SER A 70 9.83 -24.21 -1.23
C SER A 70 8.63 -24.15 -2.18
N LYS A 71 8.55 -23.12 -3.04
CA LYS A 71 7.42 -22.82 -3.95
C LYS A 71 6.09 -22.59 -3.22
N ASP A 72 6.15 -22.16 -1.97
CA ASP A 72 5.00 -21.75 -1.17
C ASP A 72 4.74 -20.24 -1.40
N GLU A 73 3.97 -19.93 -2.43
CA GLU A 73 3.63 -18.54 -2.77
C GLU A 73 2.80 -17.86 -1.67
N GLU A 74 1.84 -18.56 -1.07
CA GLU A 74 0.98 -18.00 -0.02
C GLU A 74 1.81 -17.70 1.24
N GLY A 75 2.64 -18.65 1.67
CA GLY A 75 3.55 -18.47 2.80
C GLY A 75 4.54 -17.32 2.58
N CYS A 76 5.06 -17.19 1.35
CA CYS A 76 5.93 -16.06 1.01
C CYS A 76 5.20 -14.71 1.10
N ILE A 77 4.05 -14.57 0.42
CA ILE A 77 3.29 -13.30 0.44
C ILE A 77 2.90 -12.94 1.87
N ARG A 78 2.49 -13.91 2.68
CA ARG A 78 2.16 -13.70 4.09
C ARG A 78 3.36 -13.15 4.88
N ALA A 79 4.54 -13.76 4.71
CA ALA A 79 5.76 -13.30 5.36
C ALA A 79 6.15 -11.89 4.91
N LEU A 80 6.05 -11.57 3.62
CA LEU A 80 6.29 -10.23 3.09
C LEU A 80 5.32 -9.17 3.66
N VAL A 81 4.06 -9.53 3.85
CA VAL A 81 3.07 -8.64 4.49
C VAL A 81 3.40 -8.43 5.97
N MET A 82 3.89 -9.45 6.69
CA MET A 82 4.35 -9.28 8.07
C MET A 82 5.56 -8.34 8.15
N ALA A 83 6.55 -8.51 7.26
CA ALA A 83 7.70 -7.61 7.16
C ALA A 83 7.28 -6.14 6.94
N GLN A 84 6.35 -5.91 6.01
CA GLN A 84 5.82 -4.56 5.75
C GLN A 84 5.09 -3.98 6.97
N ASN A 85 4.26 -4.77 7.64
CA ASN A 85 3.51 -4.30 8.81
C ASN A 85 4.43 -3.96 10.00
N ASP A 86 5.52 -4.70 10.17
CA ASP A 86 6.51 -4.42 11.22
C ASP A 86 7.17 -3.05 10.97
N VAL A 87 7.65 -2.80 9.75
CA VAL A 87 8.21 -1.48 9.38
C VAL A 87 7.20 -0.35 9.57
N LEU A 88 5.93 -0.56 9.16
CA LEU A 88 4.88 0.44 9.35
C LEU A 88 4.58 0.70 10.84
N THR A 89 4.67 -0.34 11.68
CA THR A 89 4.48 -0.21 13.13
C THR A 89 5.62 0.61 13.72
N GLN A 90 6.86 0.27 13.38
CA GLN A 90 8.05 0.99 13.83
C GLN A 90 8.06 2.45 13.38
N ALA A 91 7.63 2.73 12.15
CA ALA A 91 7.52 4.09 11.64
C ALA A 91 6.47 4.92 12.42
N GLN A 92 5.35 4.30 12.81
CA GLN A 92 4.33 4.95 13.63
C GLN A 92 4.82 5.20 15.06
N GLU A 93 5.51 4.24 15.66
CA GLU A 93 6.10 4.38 17.01
C GLU A 93 7.22 5.42 17.05
N ALA A 94 8.00 5.53 15.97
CA ALA A 94 9.06 6.52 15.82
C ALA A 94 8.53 7.93 15.52
N THR A 95 7.26 8.07 15.13
CA THR A 95 6.62 9.38 14.93
C THR A 95 6.00 9.84 16.26
N PRO A 96 6.63 10.77 17.01
CA PRO A 96 6.02 11.28 18.23
C PRO A 96 4.68 11.94 17.88
N ALA A 97 3.64 11.61 18.67
CA ALA A 97 2.33 12.25 18.56
C ALA A 97 2.52 13.78 18.55
N PRO A 98 1.89 14.52 17.62
CA PRO A 98 1.98 15.97 17.64
C PRO A 98 1.47 16.45 18.99
N GLU A 99 2.37 17.01 19.80
CA GLU A 99 2.00 17.64 21.06
C GLU A 99 0.98 18.74 20.74
N THR A 100 -0.27 18.50 21.14
CA THR A 100 -1.31 19.52 21.17
C THR A 100 -0.88 20.54 22.23
N LYS A 101 -0.03 21.50 21.84
CA LYS A 101 0.15 22.76 22.58
C LYS A 101 -1.15 23.54 22.46
N GLN A 102 -2.14 23.17 23.27
CA GLN A 102 -3.25 24.05 23.59
C GLN A 102 -2.69 25.13 24.51
N GLN A 103 -2.46 26.31 23.92
CA GLN A 103 -2.28 27.57 24.65
C GLN A 103 -3.62 28.05 25.18
#